data_AF-A0A7C3GTR1-F1
#
_entry.id   AF-A0A7C3GTR1-F1
#
_cell.length_a   1.000
_cell.length_b   1.000
_cell.length_c   1.000
_cell.angle_alpha   90.00
_cell.angle_beta   90.00
_cell.angle_gamma   90.00
#
_symmetry.space_group_name_H-M   'P 1'
#
loop_
_entity.id
_entity.type
_entity.pdbx_description
1 polymer ?
#
loop_
_entity_poly.entity_id
_entity_poly.type
_entity_poly.pdbx_seq_one_letter_code
_entity_poly.pdbx_strand_id
1 'polypeptide(L)'
;MRWWSVFLSLVVVLLVPGWARGARQDCVKCHHLEIKAYAHPPYLSRRCDECHLRVEIGSTRPGVPTQGVKWWREVEIAAGEYYLPLPGRMARLPLVVTSREPEFQKLLSPDLVSRVGAPEREKFVLKRIYPCDEVQGVSISVELCMEAGWPFEAEVECGKGIRGFAEGYGTLQRVWIDGLRPGTYRCRVRAQFLGDGEAEKEISFDTHLVETVRFPRAAAGDQLEAEIREVEGVRYLYLQAPARVVFRVGYLPVKPAEVKRKIRDEAHRELRPPAEVATDACYRCHTKHSLGASHPVDVVYNPGDGKVRQKPELPLFGGKVACASCHEPHTSNRPYLLRKQGKELCLSCHLPRYF
;
A
#
# COMPACT_ATOMS: atom_id res chain seq x y z
N MET A 1 -54.42 -61.66 -20.77
CA MET A 1 -55.45 -60.67 -21.15
C MET A 1 -55.13 -59.39 -20.37
N ARG A 2 -54.56 -58.34 -20.99
CA ARG A 2 -55.28 -57.15 -21.53
C ARG A 2 -55.77 -56.30 -20.32
N TRP A 3 -55.35 -55.07 -19.97
CA TRP A 3 -55.30 -53.76 -20.67
C TRP A 3 -54.52 -52.76 -19.75
N TRP A 4 -53.54 -51.96 -20.19
CA TRP A 4 -53.59 -50.54 -20.63
C TRP A 4 -54.22 -49.49 -19.69
N SER A 5 -53.42 -48.49 -19.25
CA SER A 5 -53.73 -47.04 -19.03
C SER A 5 -52.52 -46.35 -18.33
N VAL A 6 -51.57 -45.76 -19.06
CA VAL A 6 -51.39 -44.30 -19.32
C VAL A 6 -51.36 -43.42 -18.07
N PHE A 7 -50.16 -42.98 -17.66
CA PHE A 7 -49.91 -41.65 -17.08
C PHE A 7 -48.53 -41.16 -17.52
N LEU A 8 -48.52 -40.25 -18.48
CA LEU A 8 -47.35 -39.53 -18.98
C LEU A 8 -47.14 -38.32 -18.05
N SER A 9 -46.31 -38.45 -17.02
CA SER A 9 -45.86 -37.31 -16.22
C SER A 9 -44.70 -36.62 -16.94
N LEU A 10 -45.02 -35.52 -17.61
CA LEU A 10 -44.05 -34.53 -18.09
C LEU A 10 -43.24 -34.01 -16.89
N VAL A 11 -42.03 -34.54 -16.70
CA VAL A 11 -41.02 -33.88 -15.87
C VAL A 11 -40.36 -32.83 -16.76
N VAL A 12 -40.80 -31.58 -16.60
CA VAL A 12 -40.06 -30.41 -17.10
C VAL A 12 -38.74 -30.37 -16.35
N VAL A 13 -37.67 -30.84 -16.99
CA VAL A 13 -36.30 -30.60 -16.54
C VAL A 13 -36.05 -29.10 -16.76
N LEU A 14 -36.24 -28.31 -15.69
CA LEU A 14 -35.68 -26.97 -15.61
C LEU A 14 -34.16 -27.11 -15.66
N LEU A 15 -33.59 -26.91 -16.84
CA LEU A 15 -32.18 -26.62 -17.04
C LEU A 15 -31.85 -25.30 -16.33
N VAL A 16 -31.54 -25.38 -15.04
CA VAL A 16 -30.81 -24.31 -14.35
C VAL A 16 -29.38 -24.36 -14.88
N PRO A 17 -28.85 -23.29 -15.52
CA PRO A 17 -27.45 -23.28 -15.95
C PRO A 17 -26.56 -23.41 -14.71
N GLY A 18 -25.90 -24.56 -14.59
CA GLY A 18 -24.98 -24.89 -13.51
C GLY A 18 -23.63 -24.17 -13.64
N TRP A 19 -23.62 -22.84 -13.66
CA TRP A 19 -22.40 -22.03 -13.70
C TRP A 19 -22.21 -21.25 -12.39
N ALA A 20 -21.98 -21.98 -11.30
CA ALA A 20 -21.50 -21.39 -10.04
C ALA A 20 -20.69 -22.38 -9.17
N ARG A 21 -19.90 -23.28 -9.79
CA ARG A 21 -19.06 -24.25 -9.04
C ARG A 21 -17.60 -24.38 -9.50
N GLY A 22 -17.09 -23.49 -10.36
CA GLY A 22 -15.69 -23.51 -10.79
C GLY A 22 -14.85 -22.43 -10.09
N ALA A 23 -14.02 -22.80 -9.10
CA ALA A 23 -12.79 -22.08 -8.67
C ALA A 23 -12.15 -22.61 -7.36
N ARG A 24 -12.70 -23.66 -6.73
CA ARG A 24 -12.21 -24.11 -5.39
C ARG A 24 -11.47 -25.45 -5.33
N GLN A 25 -11.33 -26.25 -6.39
CA GLN A 25 -10.97 -27.67 -6.16
C GLN A 25 -9.77 -28.31 -6.86
N ASP A 26 -9.07 -27.68 -7.82
CA ASP A 26 -8.12 -28.45 -8.65
C ASP A 26 -6.64 -28.04 -8.63
N CYS A 27 -6.16 -27.29 -7.62
CA CYS A 27 -4.72 -26.99 -7.51
C CYS A 27 -3.85 -28.26 -7.41
N VAL A 28 -4.40 -29.34 -6.83
CA VAL A 28 -3.73 -30.66 -6.67
C VAL A 28 -3.55 -31.39 -8.00
N LYS A 29 -4.28 -31.00 -9.07
CA LYS A 29 -4.14 -31.65 -10.38
C LYS A 29 -2.84 -31.28 -11.09
N CYS A 30 -2.37 -30.04 -10.92
CA CYS A 30 -1.15 -29.54 -11.56
C CYS A 30 0.08 -29.60 -10.64
N HIS A 31 -0.12 -29.59 -9.32
CA HIS A 31 0.93 -29.87 -8.36
C HIS A 31 0.96 -31.38 -8.11
N HIS A 32 1.88 -32.10 -8.76
CA HIS A 32 2.01 -33.56 -8.60
C HIS A 32 2.50 -33.88 -7.20
N LEU A 33 1.56 -34.19 -6.33
CA LEU A 33 1.81 -34.38 -4.92
C LEU A 33 1.78 -35.87 -4.65
N GLU A 34 2.90 -36.53 -4.89
CA GLU A 34 3.10 -37.89 -4.43
C GLU A 34 2.94 -37.88 -2.90
N ILE A 35 1.86 -38.48 -2.41
CA ILE A 35 1.54 -38.58 -0.99
C ILE A 35 2.61 -39.50 -0.37
N LYS A 36 3.74 -38.91 0.04
CA LYS A 36 4.68 -39.56 0.95
C LYS A 36 4.04 -39.55 2.34
N ALA A 37 4.40 -40.53 3.17
CA ALA A 37 3.78 -40.86 4.48
C ALA A 37 3.70 -39.72 5.51
N TYR A 38 4.14 -38.50 5.19
CA TYR A 38 4.24 -37.33 6.05
C TYR A 38 3.58 -36.08 5.47
N ALA A 39 2.55 -36.23 4.62
CA ALA A 39 1.74 -35.10 4.18
C ALA A 39 0.97 -34.49 5.38
N HIS A 40 1.21 -33.21 5.69
CA HIS A 40 0.70 -32.53 6.89
C HIS A 40 -0.73 -31.95 6.70
N PRO A 41 -1.56 -31.79 7.75
CA PRO A 41 -2.98 -31.44 7.64
C PRO A 41 -3.35 -30.18 6.83
N PRO A 42 -2.63 -29.04 6.87
CA PRO A 42 -2.97 -27.90 6.02
C PRO A 42 -2.94 -28.23 4.52
N TYR A 43 -2.00 -29.09 4.15
CA TYR A 43 -1.82 -29.54 2.80
C TYR A 43 -2.89 -30.59 2.42
N LEU A 44 -3.16 -31.58 3.29
CA LEU A 44 -4.23 -32.57 3.12
C LEU A 44 -5.64 -31.93 3.12
N SER A 45 -5.85 -30.87 3.88
CA SER A 45 -7.13 -30.14 3.98
C SER A 45 -7.29 -29.04 2.95
N ARG A 46 -6.43 -28.98 1.91
CA ARG A 46 -6.50 -28.00 0.81
C ARG A 46 -6.46 -26.53 1.26
N ARG A 47 -5.79 -26.24 2.39
CA ARG A 47 -5.55 -24.89 2.91
C ARG A 47 -4.37 -24.21 2.23
N CYS A 48 -4.37 -24.13 0.89
CA CYS A 48 -3.28 -23.48 0.14
C CYS A 48 -3.20 -21.94 0.38
N ASP A 49 -3.96 -21.39 1.33
CA ASP A 49 -3.89 -20.00 1.80
C ASP A 49 -2.76 -19.67 2.72
N GLU A 50 -2.14 -20.71 3.26
CA GLU A 50 -1.05 -20.54 4.19
C GLU A 50 0.19 -20.04 3.46
N CYS A 51 0.40 -20.45 2.21
CA CYS A 51 1.60 -20.14 1.43
C CYS A 51 1.39 -19.14 0.26
N HIS A 52 0.15 -18.89 -0.19
CA HIS A 52 -0.16 -18.00 -1.32
C HIS A 52 -0.88 -16.68 -0.90
N LEU A 53 -0.73 -15.57 -1.66
CA LEU A 53 -1.20 -14.18 -1.36
C LEU A 53 -2.71 -13.89 -1.55
N ARG A 54 -3.39 -13.06 -0.66
CA ARG A 54 -4.82 -12.50 -0.67
C ARG A 54 -4.91 -11.42 -1.68
N VAL A 55 -5.64 -11.68 -2.76
CA VAL A 55 -6.02 -10.69 -3.73
C VAL A 55 -7.53 -10.71 -3.87
N GLU A 56 -8.14 -9.98 -2.95
CA GLU A 56 -9.33 -9.27 -3.39
C GLU A 56 -8.82 -8.01 -4.09
N ILE A 57 -8.78 -8.09 -5.43
CA ILE A 57 -8.45 -6.97 -6.31
C ILE A 57 -9.54 -5.90 -6.13
N GLY A 58 -9.12 -4.67 -5.83
CA GLY A 58 -9.82 -3.43 -6.17
C GLY A 58 -11.33 -3.38 -5.91
N SER A 59 -11.77 -3.40 -4.66
CA SER A 59 -13.14 -2.96 -4.36
C SER A 59 -13.14 -1.92 -3.25
N THR A 60 -13.70 -0.75 -3.55
CA THR A 60 -14.43 0.07 -2.59
C THR A 60 -15.51 -0.82 -1.99
N ARG A 61 -15.26 -1.40 -0.81
CA ARG A 61 -16.28 -2.14 -0.08
C ARG A 61 -16.76 -1.27 1.07
N PRO A 62 -18.09 -1.12 1.26
CA PRO A 62 -18.63 -0.78 2.56
C PRO A 62 -18.09 -1.80 3.58
N GLY A 63 -17.42 -1.32 4.63
CA GLY A 63 -16.97 -2.17 5.75
C GLY A 63 -15.52 -2.65 5.71
N VAL A 64 -14.56 -1.82 5.28
CA VAL A 64 -13.16 -2.02 5.70
C VAL A 64 -13.14 -2.06 7.24
N PRO A 65 -12.54 -3.08 7.88
CA PRO A 65 -12.51 -3.17 9.33
C PRO A 65 -11.84 -1.93 9.93
N THR A 66 -12.61 -1.08 10.61
CA THR A 66 -12.08 0.04 11.40
C THR A 66 -11.57 -0.44 12.76
N GLN A 67 -11.95 -1.65 13.15
CA GLN A 67 -11.51 -2.29 14.38
C GLN A 67 -10.01 -2.60 14.31
N GLY A 68 -9.24 -2.08 15.27
CA GLY A 68 -7.79 -2.25 15.33
C GLY A 68 -6.97 -1.23 14.52
N VAL A 69 -7.62 -0.32 13.77
CA VAL A 69 -6.94 0.77 13.06
C VAL A 69 -6.33 1.75 14.07
N LYS A 70 -5.05 2.06 13.90
CA LYS A 70 -4.39 3.17 14.58
C LYS A 70 -4.48 4.40 13.68
N TRP A 71 -5.34 5.34 14.08
CA TRP A 71 -5.54 6.58 13.36
C TRP A 71 -4.33 7.48 13.50
N TRP A 72 -3.85 8.00 12.38
CA TRP A 72 -2.68 8.86 12.33
C TRP A 72 -3.08 10.33 12.25
N ARG A 73 -3.81 10.72 11.20
CA ARG A 73 -4.24 12.10 11.00
C ARG A 73 -5.47 12.20 10.09
N GLU A 74 -6.13 13.34 10.16
CA GLU A 74 -7.08 13.78 9.15
C GLU A 74 -6.37 14.69 8.15
N VAL A 75 -6.76 14.59 6.89
CA VAL A 75 -6.21 15.33 5.76
C VAL A 75 -7.39 15.91 5.01
N GLU A 76 -7.55 17.21 5.09
CA GLU A 76 -8.50 17.95 4.26
C GLU A 76 -7.83 18.31 2.95
N ILE A 77 -8.44 17.94 1.82
CA ILE A 77 -8.02 18.39 0.50
C ILE A 77 -9.15 19.16 -0.15
N ALA A 78 -8.83 20.27 -0.82
CA ALA A 78 -9.83 21.14 -1.44
C ALA A 78 -10.27 20.63 -2.82
N ALA A 79 -9.32 20.19 -3.67
CA ALA A 79 -9.53 19.47 -4.93
C ALA A 79 -8.16 19.10 -5.52
N GLY A 80 -8.15 18.14 -6.45
CA GLY A 80 -6.95 17.73 -7.18
C GLY A 80 -6.21 16.57 -6.53
N GLU A 81 -4.90 16.53 -6.74
CA GLU A 81 -4.02 15.47 -6.26
C GLU A 81 -3.28 15.89 -4.99
N TYR A 82 -3.04 14.93 -4.10
CA TYR A 82 -2.35 15.13 -2.84
C TYR A 82 -1.38 13.97 -2.54
N TYR A 83 -0.15 14.28 -2.17
CA TYR A 83 0.95 13.37 -1.90
C TYR A 83 1.45 13.61 -0.48
N LEU A 84 1.01 12.75 0.43
CA LEU A 84 1.43 12.81 1.82
C LEU A 84 2.61 11.85 2.05
N PRO A 85 3.82 12.32 2.39
CA PRO A 85 4.96 11.45 2.62
C PRO A 85 4.67 10.50 3.77
N LEU A 86 4.94 9.21 3.55
CA LEU A 86 4.72 8.18 4.54
C LEU A 86 5.97 8.01 5.40
N PRO A 87 5.89 8.21 6.73
CA PRO A 87 7.01 7.96 7.63
C PRO A 87 7.51 6.52 7.49
N GLY A 88 8.84 6.30 7.56
CA GLY A 88 9.46 5.05 7.12
C GLY A 88 8.87 3.74 7.68
N ARG A 89 8.40 3.72 8.94
CA ARG A 89 7.71 2.55 9.51
C ARG A 89 6.30 2.38 8.95
N MET A 90 5.57 3.47 8.75
CA MET A 90 4.21 3.50 8.22
C MET A 90 4.15 3.13 6.74
N ALA A 91 5.17 3.50 5.97
CA ALA A 91 5.31 3.13 4.57
C ALA A 91 5.40 1.60 4.34
N ARG A 92 5.57 0.82 5.41
CA ARG A 92 5.64 -0.65 5.42
C ARG A 92 4.42 -1.31 6.08
N LEU A 93 3.39 -0.54 6.44
CA LEU A 93 2.17 -1.02 7.08
C LEU A 93 0.97 -0.84 6.14
N PRO A 94 -0.05 -1.70 6.24
CA PRO A 94 -1.32 -1.47 5.56
C PRO A 94 -1.97 -0.19 6.05
N LEU A 95 -2.38 0.65 5.12
CA LEU A 95 -3.03 1.93 5.40
C LEU A 95 -4.53 1.81 5.20
N VAL A 96 -5.30 2.46 6.07
CA VAL A 96 -6.75 2.58 5.94
C VAL A 96 -7.06 4.05 5.70
N VAL A 97 -7.69 4.33 4.56
CA VAL A 97 -8.11 5.69 4.16
C VAL A 97 -9.62 5.71 4.08
N THR A 98 -10.25 6.66 4.76
CA THR A 98 -11.72 6.76 4.80
C THR A 98 -12.19 8.20 4.63
N SER A 99 -13.37 8.42 4.06
CA SER A 99 -14.13 9.68 4.13
C SER A 99 -15.58 9.38 4.48
N ARG A 100 -16.26 10.32 5.15
CA ARG A 100 -17.70 10.22 5.46
C ARG A 100 -18.58 10.91 4.41
N GLU A 101 -18.08 11.97 3.79
CA GLU A 101 -18.81 12.81 2.86
C GLU A 101 -17.91 13.15 1.65
N PRO A 102 -17.99 12.39 0.54
CA PRO A 102 -18.80 11.18 0.36
C PRO A 102 -18.22 10.00 1.12
N GLU A 103 -19.04 8.97 1.33
CA GLU A 103 -18.59 7.73 1.93
C GLU A 103 -17.53 7.09 1.03
N PHE A 104 -16.34 6.92 1.58
CA PHE A 104 -15.22 6.29 0.90
C PHE A 104 -14.42 5.48 1.90
N GLN A 105 -13.96 4.32 1.46
CA GLN A 105 -13.14 3.46 2.28
C GLN A 105 -12.21 2.63 1.39
N LYS A 106 -10.91 2.69 1.70
CA LYS A 106 -9.88 1.94 0.98
C LYS A 106 -8.81 1.42 1.93
N LEU A 107 -8.47 0.14 1.79
CA LEU A 107 -7.32 -0.49 2.44
C LEU A 107 -6.19 -0.56 1.41
N LEU A 108 -5.03 -0.01 1.76
CA LEU A 108 -3.84 0.03 0.91
C LEU A 108 -2.79 -0.93 1.44
N SER A 109 -2.26 -1.78 0.57
CA SER A 109 -1.16 -2.69 0.91
C SER A 109 0.19 -1.98 0.72
N PRO A 110 1.15 -2.08 1.66
CA PRO A 110 2.48 -1.49 1.51
C PRO A 110 3.33 -2.15 0.41
N ASP A 111 2.87 -3.28 -0.13
CA ASP A 111 3.51 -4.01 -1.22
C ASP A 111 2.96 -3.62 -2.60
N LEU A 112 1.79 -2.97 -2.66
CA LEU A 112 1.17 -2.48 -3.89
C LEU A 112 1.52 -1.01 -4.07
N VAL A 113 2.68 -0.76 -4.69
CA VAL A 113 3.26 0.57 -4.85
C VAL A 113 3.35 0.93 -6.34
N SER A 114 2.65 2.00 -6.72
CA SER A 114 2.72 2.58 -8.06
C SER A 114 3.98 3.43 -8.17
N ARG A 115 4.96 3.02 -8.99
CA ARG A 115 6.15 3.82 -9.25
C ARG A 115 5.84 4.91 -10.25
N VAL A 116 6.00 6.17 -9.84
CA VAL A 116 5.74 7.34 -10.69
C VAL A 116 7.05 8.08 -10.86
N GLY A 117 7.42 8.36 -12.11
CA GLY A 117 8.57 9.22 -12.38
C GLY A 117 8.31 10.61 -11.83
N ALA A 118 9.33 11.24 -11.22
CA ALA A 118 9.22 12.65 -10.88
C ALA A 118 9.00 13.48 -12.16
N PRO A 119 8.26 14.59 -12.09
CA PRO A 119 8.23 15.54 -13.19
C PRO A 119 9.65 15.96 -13.57
N GLU A 120 9.92 16.05 -14.86
CA GLU A 120 11.13 16.72 -15.34
C GLU A 120 11.17 18.14 -14.75
N ARG A 121 12.31 18.51 -14.17
CA ARG A 121 12.49 19.75 -13.38
C ARG A 121 12.01 21.01 -14.10
N GLU A 122 12.14 21.05 -15.42
CA GLU A 122 11.77 22.18 -16.30
C GLU A 122 10.25 22.31 -16.55
N LYS A 123 9.44 21.35 -16.07
CA LYS A 123 7.98 21.30 -16.32
C LYS A 123 7.13 21.69 -15.11
N PHE A 124 7.72 22.05 -13.97
CA PHE A 124 6.93 22.54 -12.84
C PHE A 124 6.42 23.96 -13.12
N VAL A 125 5.11 24.11 -13.24
CA VAL A 125 4.47 25.40 -13.53
C VAL A 125 3.37 25.66 -12.52
N LEU A 126 3.48 26.81 -11.84
CA LEU A 126 2.41 27.37 -11.05
C LEU A 126 1.36 27.95 -12.00
N LYS A 127 0.20 27.30 -12.11
CA LYS A 127 -0.84 27.61 -13.10
C LYS A 127 -1.57 28.90 -12.74
N ARG A 128 -2.03 29.01 -11.50
CA ARG A 128 -2.93 30.09 -11.05
C ARG A 128 -2.65 30.45 -9.60
N ILE A 129 -2.77 31.74 -9.27
CA ILE A 129 -2.74 32.27 -7.90
C ILE A 129 -3.86 33.31 -7.81
N TYR A 130 -4.64 33.29 -6.74
CA TYR A 130 -5.73 34.24 -6.51
C TYR A 130 -6.10 34.32 -5.03
N PRO A 131 -6.56 35.47 -4.51
CA PRO A 131 -7.18 35.54 -3.21
C PRO A 131 -8.49 34.75 -3.23
N CYS A 132 -8.75 33.95 -2.21
CA CYS A 132 -9.88 33.03 -2.19
C CYS A 132 -10.67 33.03 -0.89
N ASP A 133 -10.18 33.70 0.16
CA ASP A 133 -10.98 34.02 1.32
C ASP A 133 -10.40 35.22 2.07
N GLU A 134 -11.23 35.84 2.92
CA GLU A 134 -10.85 36.97 3.76
C GLU A 134 -11.50 36.83 5.13
N VAL A 135 -10.73 37.11 6.18
CA VAL A 135 -11.24 37.27 7.54
C VAL A 135 -10.86 38.65 8.06
N GLN A 136 -11.87 39.42 8.48
CA GLN A 136 -11.68 40.72 9.12
C GLN A 136 -11.74 40.56 10.63
N GLY A 137 -10.64 40.94 11.31
CA GLY A 137 -10.55 40.99 12.76
C GLY A 137 -9.79 42.21 13.24
N VAL A 138 -8.90 42.03 14.22
CA VAL A 138 -7.96 43.08 14.67
C VAL A 138 -6.97 43.45 13.55
N SER A 139 -6.69 42.50 12.66
CA SER A 139 -6.04 42.68 11.36
C SER A 139 -6.88 42.01 10.28
N ILE A 140 -6.60 42.34 9.03
CA ILE A 140 -7.14 41.60 7.88
C ILE A 140 -6.22 40.38 7.67
N SER A 141 -6.84 39.22 7.45
CA SER A 141 -6.16 38.02 6.99
C SER A 141 -6.74 37.63 5.64
N VAL A 142 -5.88 37.43 4.64
CA VAL A 142 -6.28 36.99 3.30
C VAL A 142 -5.71 35.61 3.04
N GLU A 143 -6.54 34.71 2.54
CA GLU A 143 -6.10 33.40 2.07
C GLU A 143 -5.83 33.47 0.57
N LEU A 144 -4.62 33.07 0.16
CA LEU A 144 -4.26 32.88 -1.24
C LEU A 144 -4.39 31.41 -1.63
N CYS A 145 -5.16 31.15 -2.67
CA CYS A 145 -5.25 29.85 -3.31
C CYS A 145 -4.34 29.80 -4.53
N MET A 146 -3.68 28.67 -4.72
CA MET A 146 -2.72 28.49 -5.79
C MET A 146 -2.71 27.07 -6.34
N GLU A 147 -2.70 26.95 -7.66
CA GLU A 147 -2.84 25.70 -8.39
C GLU A 147 -1.58 25.41 -9.21
N ALA A 148 -1.12 24.17 -9.21
CA ALA A 148 0.00 23.70 -10.01
C ALA A 148 -0.30 22.36 -10.69
N GLY A 149 0.59 21.94 -11.59
CA GLY A 149 0.52 20.61 -12.21
C GLY A 149 0.97 19.47 -11.28
N TRP A 150 1.70 19.80 -10.21
CA TRP A 150 2.29 18.84 -9.26
C TRP A 150 2.18 19.38 -7.84
N PRO A 151 2.23 18.52 -6.80
CA PRO A 151 2.22 18.95 -5.41
C PRO A 151 3.40 19.84 -5.07
N PHE A 152 3.19 20.87 -4.27
CA PHE A 152 4.22 21.86 -4.01
C PHE A 152 4.05 22.52 -2.65
N GLU A 153 5.16 22.90 -2.04
CA GLU A 153 5.21 23.81 -0.90
C GLU A 153 5.13 25.25 -1.41
N ALA A 154 4.51 26.13 -0.63
CA ALA A 154 4.34 27.51 -1.04
C ALA A 154 4.73 28.46 0.08
N GLU A 155 5.59 29.42 -0.25
CA GLU A 155 5.89 30.58 0.59
C GLU A 155 5.38 31.84 -0.10
N VAL A 156 4.71 32.71 0.65
CA VAL A 156 4.24 34.00 0.18
C VAL A 156 4.86 35.12 1.00
N GLU A 157 5.36 36.16 0.34
CA GLU A 157 5.89 37.36 0.97
C GLU A 157 5.26 38.62 0.36
N CYS A 158 4.57 39.42 1.19
CA CYS A 158 3.85 40.63 0.77
C CYS A 158 4.54 41.94 1.17
N GLY A 159 5.83 41.88 1.52
CA GLY A 159 6.62 43.01 2.03
C GLY A 159 6.41 43.28 3.53
N LYS A 160 7.31 44.08 4.13
CA LYS A 160 7.30 44.43 5.58
C LYS A 160 7.26 43.23 6.54
N GLY A 161 7.83 42.08 6.14
CA GLY A 161 7.84 40.86 6.95
C GLY A 161 6.52 40.11 7.00
N ILE A 162 5.50 40.54 6.25
CA ILE A 162 4.23 39.81 6.10
C ILE A 162 4.48 38.60 5.22
N ARG A 163 4.35 37.41 5.82
CA ARG A 163 4.62 36.13 5.16
C ARG A 163 3.56 35.11 5.51
N GLY A 164 3.35 34.18 4.60
CA GLY A 164 2.54 32.99 4.79
C GLY A 164 3.25 31.78 4.23
N PHE A 165 2.97 30.61 4.78
CA PHE A 165 3.55 29.36 4.32
C PHE A 165 2.49 28.26 4.32
N ALA A 166 2.53 27.40 3.32
CA ALA A 166 1.81 26.14 3.29
C ALA A 166 2.79 24.99 3.06
N GLU A 167 2.79 24.03 3.99
CA GLU A 167 3.47 22.76 3.82
C GLU A 167 2.75 21.95 2.74
N GLY A 168 3.48 21.77 1.65
CA GLY A 168 2.97 21.26 0.41
C GLY A 168 2.82 19.76 0.40
N TYR A 169 1.58 19.33 0.22
CA TYR A 169 1.30 17.94 -0.13
C TYR A 169 0.22 17.86 -1.21
N GLY A 170 -0.14 18.93 -1.92
CA GLY A 170 -1.19 18.88 -2.94
C GLY A 170 -1.03 19.88 -4.08
N THR A 171 -1.72 19.61 -5.20
CA THR A 171 -1.70 20.44 -6.42
C THR A 171 -2.47 21.75 -6.29
N LEU A 172 -3.28 21.89 -5.23
CA LEU A 172 -3.94 23.13 -4.82
C LEU A 172 -3.51 23.43 -3.37
N GLN A 173 -2.82 24.56 -3.17
CA GLN A 173 -2.41 25.04 -1.84
C GLN A 173 -3.22 26.27 -1.43
N ARG A 174 -3.39 26.43 -0.12
CA ARG A 174 -4.06 27.55 0.53
C ARG A 174 -3.11 28.13 1.57
N VAL A 175 -2.75 29.40 1.42
CA VAL A 175 -1.80 30.09 2.31
C VAL A 175 -2.49 31.28 2.95
N TRP A 176 -2.57 31.27 4.28
CA TRP A 176 -3.02 32.44 5.03
C TRP A 176 -1.91 33.49 5.14
N ILE A 177 -2.30 34.73 4.94
CA ILE A 177 -1.45 35.91 5.07
C ILE A 177 -2.11 36.83 6.09
N ASP A 178 -1.50 36.86 7.27
CA ASP A 178 -2.04 37.59 8.41
C ASP A 178 -1.41 38.98 8.56
N GLY A 179 -2.03 39.83 9.38
CA GLY A 179 -1.48 41.14 9.73
C GLY A 179 -1.61 42.21 8.64
N LEU A 180 -2.49 41.98 7.65
CA LEU A 180 -2.79 42.96 6.61
C LEU A 180 -3.63 44.10 7.17
N ARG A 181 -3.53 45.26 6.52
CA ARG A 181 -4.36 46.45 6.74
C ARG A 181 -5.13 46.75 5.46
N PRO A 182 -6.22 47.52 5.52
CA PRO A 182 -6.90 48.04 4.33
C PRO A 182 -5.92 48.61 3.29
N GLY A 183 -5.92 48.04 2.08
CA GLY A 183 -5.15 48.54 0.94
C GLY A 183 -4.75 47.47 -0.08
N THR A 184 -3.92 47.89 -1.03
CA THR A 184 -3.40 47.03 -2.10
C THR A 184 -2.04 46.46 -1.73
N TYR A 185 -1.88 45.15 -1.95
CA TYR A 185 -0.63 44.43 -1.70
C TYR A 185 -0.08 43.83 -2.99
N ARG A 186 1.25 43.75 -3.06
CA ARG A 186 1.97 42.95 -4.06
C ARG A 186 2.76 41.89 -3.30
N CYS A 187 2.50 40.64 -3.64
CA CYS A 187 3.10 39.50 -2.98
C CYS A 187 3.89 38.66 -3.97
N ARG A 188 5.06 38.23 -3.54
CA ARG A 188 5.87 37.23 -4.23
C ARG A 188 5.50 35.86 -3.70
N VAL A 189 5.19 34.94 -4.60
CA VAL A 189 4.87 33.56 -4.30
C VAL A 189 5.99 32.68 -4.83
N ARG A 190 6.60 31.91 -3.95
CA ARG A 190 7.57 30.87 -4.27
C ARG A 190 6.93 29.51 -4.07
N ALA A 191 6.96 28.69 -5.11
CA ALA A 191 6.41 27.36 -5.11
C ALA A 191 7.53 26.35 -5.39
N GLN A 192 7.68 25.35 -4.53
CA GLN A 192 8.71 24.32 -4.65
C GLN A 192 8.06 22.93 -4.69
N PHE A 193 8.34 22.16 -5.75
CA PHE A 193 8.01 20.75 -5.82
C PHE A 193 8.90 19.93 -4.87
N LEU A 194 8.42 18.79 -4.38
CA LEU A 194 9.19 17.82 -3.57
C LEU A 194 10.45 17.34 -4.32
N GLY A 195 11.54 18.12 -4.28
CA GLY A 195 12.75 17.97 -5.09
C GLY A 195 13.32 19.33 -5.56
N ASP A 196 13.89 19.36 -6.77
CA ASP A 196 14.64 20.52 -7.31
C ASP A 196 13.80 21.44 -8.24
N GLY A 197 12.48 21.27 -8.30
CA GLY A 197 11.60 22.08 -9.16
C GLY A 197 11.06 23.31 -8.43
N GLU A 198 11.34 24.50 -8.94
CA GLU A 198 10.89 25.77 -8.34
C GLU A 198 10.18 26.67 -9.35
N ALA A 199 9.17 27.40 -8.90
CA ALA A 199 8.52 28.46 -9.66
C ALA A 199 8.29 29.69 -8.77
N GLU A 200 8.52 30.87 -9.33
CA GLU A 200 8.23 32.15 -8.67
C GLU A 200 7.24 32.95 -9.50
N LYS A 201 6.22 33.53 -8.87
CA LYS A 201 5.26 34.44 -9.50
C LYS A 201 4.89 35.58 -8.55
N GLU A 202 4.52 36.71 -9.12
CA GLU A 202 3.94 37.82 -8.35
C GLU A 202 2.43 37.85 -8.50
N ILE A 203 1.74 38.28 -7.44
CA ILE A 203 0.32 38.58 -7.44
C ILE A 203 0.08 39.94 -6.78
N SER A 204 -0.92 40.67 -7.28
CA SER A 204 -1.45 41.85 -6.61
C SER A 204 -2.93 41.67 -6.31
N PHE A 205 -3.35 42.11 -5.13
CA PHE A 205 -4.75 42.11 -4.72
C PHE A 205 -5.04 43.30 -3.81
N ASP A 206 -6.31 43.70 -3.75
CA ASP A 206 -6.81 44.70 -2.82
C ASP A 206 -7.61 44.01 -1.73
N THR A 207 -7.35 44.34 -0.46
CA THR A 207 -8.03 43.71 0.69
C THR A 207 -9.54 43.95 0.69
N HIS A 208 -10.05 44.94 -0.03
CA HIS A 208 -11.50 45.20 -0.10
C HIS A 208 -12.20 44.47 -1.26
N LEU A 209 -11.44 43.87 -2.17
CA LEU A 209 -11.94 43.24 -3.38
C LEU A 209 -11.71 41.72 -3.36
N VAL A 210 -11.55 41.13 -2.17
CA VAL A 210 -11.39 39.68 -2.01
C VAL A 210 -12.75 39.01 -2.03
N GLU A 211 -12.95 38.12 -2.99
CA GLU A 211 -14.12 37.27 -3.05
C GLU A 211 -13.86 35.94 -2.35
N THR A 212 -14.76 35.56 -1.42
CA THR A 212 -14.72 34.23 -0.81
C THR A 212 -15.13 33.17 -1.83
N VAL A 213 -14.16 32.35 -2.23
CA VAL A 213 -14.36 31.21 -3.12
C VAL A 213 -14.85 30.02 -2.30
N ARG A 214 -16.09 29.59 -2.59
CA ARG A 214 -16.66 28.40 -1.96
C ARG A 214 -16.19 27.15 -2.69
N PHE A 215 -15.32 26.38 -2.03
CA PHE A 215 -14.98 25.04 -2.49
C PHE A 215 -16.13 24.07 -2.16
N PRO A 216 -16.84 23.53 -3.17
CA PRO A 216 -17.92 22.59 -2.93
C PRO A 216 -17.37 21.36 -2.20
N ARG A 217 -18.18 20.78 -1.32
CA ARG A 217 -17.85 19.46 -0.76
C ARG A 217 -18.08 18.40 -1.81
N ALA A 218 -17.24 17.39 -1.80
CA ALA A 218 -17.45 16.21 -2.62
C ALA A 218 -18.81 15.56 -2.27
N ALA A 219 -19.52 15.14 -3.29
CA ALA A 219 -20.87 14.56 -3.21
C ALA A 219 -20.85 13.06 -3.47
N ALA A 220 -21.95 12.38 -3.12
CA ALA A 220 -22.11 10.96 -3.43
C ALA A 220 -22.01 10.73 -4.95
N GLY A 221 -21.13 9.82 -5.36
CA GLY A 221 -20.82 9.55 -6.78
C GLY A 221 -19.52 10.20 -7.27
N ASP A 222 -18.95 11.15 -6.52
CA ASP A 222 -17.64 11.70 -6.85
C ASP A 222 -16.56 10.62 -6.73
N GLN A 223 -15.67 10.59 -7.73
CA GLN A 223 -14.57 9.63 -7.79
C GLN A 223 -13.43 10.07 -6.88
N LEU A 224 -13.37 9.48 -5.69
CA LEU A 224 -12.22 9.61 -4.79
C LEU A 224 -11.22 8.49 -5.07
N GLU A 225 -9.92 8.83 -5.02
CA GLU A 225 -8.84 7.85 -5.16
C GLU A 225 -7.86 7.93 -3.99
N ALA A 226 -7.30 6.78 -3.63
CA ALA A 226 -6.19 6.70 -2.70
C ALA A 226 -5.26 5.54 -3.10
N GLU A 227 -3.95 5.73 -3.11
CA GLU A 227 -2.97 4.66 -3.37
C GLU A 227 -1.60 4.98 -2.76
N ILE A 228 -0.69 4.00 -2.74
CA ILE A 228 0.70 4.23 -2.34
C ILE A 228 1.52 4.44 -3.61
N ARG A 229 2.11 5.63 -3.75
CA ARG A 229 3.03 5.97 -4.86
C ARG A 229 4.46 6.03 -4.34
N GLU A 230 5.41 5.67 -5.19
CA GLU A 230 6.84 5.90 -4.93
C GLU A 230 7.40 6.85 -5.98
N VAL A 231 7.96 7.96 -5.51
CA VAL A 231 8.57 9.03 -6.31
C VAL A 231 9.99 9.22 -5.78
N GLU A 232 10.99 9.01 -6.64
CA GLU A 232 12.43 9.12 -6.31
C GLU A 232 12.85 8.32 -5.05
N GLY A 233 12.25 7.14 -4.84
CA GLY A 233 12.55 6.26 -3.71
C GLY A 233 11.87 6.65 -2.39
N VAL A 234 11.08 7.73 -2.38
CA VAL A 234 10.23 8.13 -1.26
C VAL A 234 8.80 7.64 -1.51
N ARG A 235 8.18 7.04 -0.50
CA ARG A 235 6.79 6.56 -0.56
C ARG A 235 5.82 7.62 -0.06
N TYR A 236 4.77 7.85 -0.83
CA TYR A 236 3.71 8.80 -0.58
C TYR A 236 2.36 8.07 -0.53
N LEU A 237 1.48 8.52 0.36
CA LEU A 237 0.05 8.29 0.23
C LEU A 237 -0.48 9.32 -0.78
N TYR A 238 -0.86 8.83 -1.94
CA TYR A 238 -1.57 9.58 -2.95
C TYR A 238 -3.06 9.61 -2.60
N LEU A 239 -3.67 10.79 -2.67
CA LEU A 239 -5.11 11.03 -2.58
C LEU A 239 -5.55 11.88 -3.75
N GLN A 240 -6.72 11.61 -4.30
CA GLN A 240 -7.32 12.45 -5.33
C GLN A 240 -8.80 12.67 -5.02
N ALA A 241 -9.26 13.90 -5.20
CA ALA A 241 -10.68 14.24 -5.12
C ALA A 241 -11.03 15.36 -6.11
N PRO A 242 -12.23 15.34 -6.71
CA PRO A 242 -12.69 16.42 -7.58
C PRO A 242 -13.14 17.67 -6.81
N ALA A 243 -13.35 17.55 -5.49
CA ALA A 243 -13.93 18.58 -4.63
C ALA A 243 -13.47 18.38 -3.17
N ARG A 244 -13.90 19.29 -2.28
CA ARG A 244 -13.39 19.34 -0.90
C ARG A 244 -13.82 18.11 -0.13
N VAL A 245 -12.86 17.40 0.45
CA VAL A 245 -13.11 16.19 1.23
C VAL A 245 -12.12 16.06 2.37
N VAL A 246 -12.58 15.48 3.48
CA VAL A 246 -11.75 15.14 4.63
C VAL A 246 -11.48 13.64 4.61
N PHE A 247 -10.23 13.28 4.34
CA PHE A 247 -9.76 11.91 4.49
C PHE A 247 -9.26 11.70 5.91
N ARG A 248 -9.67 10.59 6.52
CA ARG A 248 -9.07 10.06 7.74
C ARG A 248 -8.12 8.94 7.37
N VAL A 249 -6.87 9.09 7.77
CA VAL A 249 -5.78 8.15 7.47
C VAL A 249 -5.38 7.43 8.74
N GLY A 250 -5.35 6.11 8.67
CA GLY A 250 -4.83 5.24 9.71
C GLY A 250 -3.98 4.13 9.13
N TYR A 251 -3.41 3.33 10.01
CA TYR A 251 -2.69 2.13 9.63
C TYR A 251 -3.15 0.97 10.50
N LEU A 252 -3.12 -0.23 9.92
CA LEU A 252 -3.26 -1.45 10.69
C LEU A 252 -1.88 -1.82 11.22
N PRO A 253 -1.69 -1.83 12.55
CA PRO A 253 -0.48 -2.39 13.12
C PRO A 253 -0.50 -3.89 12.79
N VAL A 254 0.29 -4.29 11.80
CA VAL A 254 0.49 -5.71 11.50
C VAL A 254 1.23 -6.28 12.70
N LYS A 255 0.49 -6.95 13.59
CA LYS A 255 1.11 -8.05 14.32
C LYS A 255 1.59 -9.03 13.23
N PRO A 256 2.84 -9.50 13.23
CA PRO A 256 3.45 -10.30 12.14
C PRO A 256 2.71 -11.58 11.65
N ALA A 257 1.44 -11.79 11.97
CA ALA A 257 0.74 -13.06 11.83
C ALA A 257 -0.40 -13.12 10.78
N GLU A 258 -0.88 -12.02 10.17
CA GLU A 258 -2.24 -12.05 9.56
C GLU A 258 -2.44 -11.57 8.11
N VAL A 259 -1.42 -11.56 7.25
CA VAL A 259 -1.73 -11.54 5.81
C VAL A 259 -2.28 -12.94 5.46
N LYS A 260 -3.45 -13.11 4.81
CA LYS A 260 -3.93 -14.42 4.29
C LYS A 260 -4.89 -14.29 3.10
N ARG A 261 -4.38 -14.55 1.85
CA ARG A 261 -4.78 -15.32 0.58
C ARG A 261 -5.96 -15.22 -0.52
N LYS A 262 -5.66 -15.11 -1.85
CA LYS A 262 -6.37 -15.16 -3.16
C LYS A 262 -5.90 -14.25 -4.36
N ILE A 263 -4.86 -14.46 -5.19
CA ILE A 263 -5.01 -14.11 -6.65
C ILE A 263 -5.82 -15.23 -7.32
N ARG A 264 -6.57 -14.98 -8.39
CA ARG A 264 -7.30 -16.01 -9.16
C ARG A 264 -6.34 -16.81 -10.04
N ASP A 265 -6.42 -18.14 -10.06
CA ASP A 265 -6.05 -18.91 -11.27
C ASP A 265 -7.04 -18.46 -12.36
N GLU A 266 -6.70 -17.80 -13.46
CA GLU A 266 -5.68 -18.06 -14.51
C GLU A 266 -4.35 -17.28 -14.41
N ALA A 267 -4.10 -16.63 -13.27
CA ALA A 267 -2.76 -16.29 -12.81
C ALA A 267 -2.42 -17.25 -11.68
N HIS A 268 -1.42 -18.12 -11.85
CA HIS A 268 -0.97 -18.98 -10.76
C HIS A 268 -0.73 -18.12 -9.53
N ARG A 269 -1.41 -18.42 -8.41
CA ARG A 269 -1.34 -17.58 -7.21
C ARG A 269 0.11 -17.31 -6.82
N GLU A 270 0.47 -16.04 -6.70
CA GLU A 270 1.78 -15.68 -6.18
C GLU A 270 1.92 -16.23 -4.75
N LEU A 271 3.08 -16.81 -4.49
CA LEU A 271 3.50 -17.09 -3.13
C LEU A 271 3.61 -15.76 -2.39
N ARG A 272 3.46 -15.80 -1.07
CA ARG A 272 3.84 -14.63 -0.26
C ARG A 272 5.32 -14.29 -0.52
N PRO A 273 5.76 -13.06 -0.19
CA PRO A 273 7.15 -12.68 -0.36
C PRO A 273 8.10 -13.78 0.12
N PRO A 274 9.19 -14.09 -0.61
CA PRO A 274 10.07 -15.23 -0.35
C PRO A 274 10.49 -15.35 1.13
N ALA A 275 10.75 -14.24 1.82
CA ALA A 275 11.10 -14.25 3.25
C ALA A 275 9.92 -14.70 4.16
N GLU A 276 8.69 -14.29 3.85
CA GLU A 276 7.51 -14.67 4.63
C GLU A 276 7.20 -16.16 4.46
N VAL A 277 7.27 -16.69 3.23
CA VAL A 277 7.07 -18.15 3.00
C VAL A 277 8.21 -18.99 3.54
N ALA A 278 9.42 -18.45 3.62
CA ALA A 278 10.62 -19.21 4.00
C ALA A 278 10.96 -19.17 5.50
N THR A 279 10.43 -18.20 6.25
CA THR A 279 10.62 -18.08 7.70
C THR A 279 9.27 -18.00 8.43
N ASP A 280 8.50 -16.94 8.21
CA ASP A 280 7.33 -16.60 9.04
C ASP A 280 6.17 -17.59 8.92
N ALA A 281 5.96 -18.14 7.74
CA ALA A 281 4.91 -19.13 7.48
C ALA A 281 5.09 -20.39 8.33
N CYS A 282 6.34 -20.78 8.61
CA CYS A 282 6.65 -21.94 9.45
C CYS A 282 6.20 -21.72 10.90
N TYR A 283 6.33 -20.48 11.41
CA TYR A 283 5.99 -20.16 12.79
C TYR A 283 4.51 -20.23 13.13
N ARG A 284 3.64 -20.26 12.10
CA ARG A 284 2.18 -20.37 12.29
C ARG A 284 1.75 -21.74 12.77
N CYS A 285 2.55 -22.77 12.52
CA CYS A 285 2.25 -24.14 12.95
C CYS A 285 3.31 -24.70 13.89
N HIS A 286 4.55 -24.27 13.76
CA HIS A 286 5.60 -24.64 14.71
C HIS A 286 5.98 -23.42 15.54
N THR A 287 5.82 -23.49 16.85
CA THR A 287 6.26 -22.40 17.71
C THR A 287 7.78 -22.27 17.66
N LYS A 288 8.32 -21.09 17.93
CA LYS A 288 9.77 -20.87 18.02
C LYS A 288 10.46 -21.86 18.98
N HIS A 289 9.74 -22.24 20.03
CA HIS A 289 10.18 -23.23 21.00
C HIS A 289 10.14 -24.67 20.46
N SER A 290 9.19 -25.03 19.58
CA SER A 290 9.08 -26.40 19.06
C SER A 290 9.99 -26.71 17.87
N LEU A 291 10.43 -25.69 17.11
CA LEU A 291 11.41 -25.89 16.02
C LEU A 291 12.87 -25.99 16.51
N GLY A 292 13.16 -25.54 17.74
CA GLY A 292 14.51 -25.58 18.29
C GLY A 292 15.55 -24.97 17.35
N ALA A 293 15.33 -23.71 16.93
CA ALA A 293 16.21 -23.03 15.98
C ALA A 293 17.66 -23.05 16.48
N SER A 294 18.46 -23.96 15.92
CA SER A 294 19.85 -24.18 16.30
C SER A 294 20.79 -23.09 15.74
N HIS A 295 20.25 -22.19 14.92
CA HIS A 295 20.96 -21.06 14.32
C HIS A 295 20.00 -19.90 13.98
N PRO A 296 20.51 -18.66 13.89
CA PRO A 296 19.67 -17.52 13.56
C PRO A 296 19.21 -17.58 12.10
N VAL A 297 17.89 -17.50 11.91
CA VAL A 297 17.21 -17.24 10.65
C VAL A 297 16.91 -15.74 10.54
N ASP A 298 16.61 -15.26 9.32
CA ASP A 298 16.47 -13.84 8.93
C ASP A 298 17.73 -12.98 9.04
N VAL A 299 18.90 -13.63 9.04
CA VAL A 299 20.18 -12.93 8.94
C VAL A 299 20.52 -12.60 7.49
N VAL A 300 20.97 -11.37 7.24
CA VAL A 300 21.43 -10.95 5.91
C VAL A 300 22.73 -11.67 5.59
N TYR A 301 22.76 -12.37 4.46
CA TYR A 301 23.99 -12.95 3.94
C TYR A 301 24.88 -11.83 3.40
N ASN A 302 26.10 -11.71 3.91
CA ASN A 302 27.09 -10.75 3.43
C ASN A 302 28.24 -11.48 2.71
N PRO A 303 28.30 -11.45 1.37
CA PRO A 303 29.39 -12.10 0.64
C PRO A 303 30.76 -11.43 0.84
N GLY A 304 30.80 -10.19 1.35
CA GLY A 304 32.01 -9.39 1.46
C GLY A 304 32.94 -9.78 2.62
N ASP A 305 32.51 -10.64 3.54
CA ASP A 305 33.31 -11.00 4.72
C ASP A 305 34.31 -12.15 4.49
N GLY A 306 34.22 -12.84 3.34
CA GLY A 306 35.09 -13.96 2.96
C GLY A 306 34.98 -15.21 3.84
N LYS A 307 34.05 -15.26 4.80
CA LYS A 307 33.85 -16.36 5.75
C LYS A 307 32.83 -17.37 5.26
N VAL A 308 31.88 -16.92 4.44
CA VAL A 308 30.79 -17.72 3.89
C VAL A 308 30.74 -17.68 2.36
N ARG A 309 30.26 -18.75 1.74
CA ARG A 309 30.03 -18.85 0.28
C ARG A 309 28.58 -19.19 -0.01
N GLN A 310 27.93 -18.43 -0.88
CA GLN A 310 26.59 -18.76 -1.36
C GLN A 310 26.70 -19.88 -2.40
N LYS A 311 26.05 -21.01 -2.15
CA LYS A 311 25.84 -22.06 -3.14
C LYS A 311 24.40 -22.01 -3.67
N PRO A 312 24.16 -22.27 -4.98
CA PRO A 312 22.81 -22.28 -5.55
C PRO A 312 21.84 -23.26 -4.86
N GLU A 313 22.36 -24.34 -4.31
CA GLU A 313 21.62 -25.39 -3.58
C GLU A 313 21.02 -24.90 -2.25
N LEU A 314 21.45 -23.73 -1.76
CA LEU A 314 21.02 -23.14 -0.49
C LEU A 314 20.45 -21.75 -0.77
N PRO A 315 19.15 -21.69 -1.10
CA PRO A 315 18.54 -20.47 -1.56
C PRO A 315 18.54 -19.42 -0.46
N LEU A 316 18.86 -18.19 -0.85
CA LEU A 316 18.63 -17.01 -0.03
C LEU A 316 17.28 -16.41 -0.40
N PHE A 317 16.55 -15.93 0.60
CA PHE A 317 15.21 -15.39 0.40
C PHE A 317 15.30 -13.88 0.61
N GLY A 318 15.37 -13.12 -0.50
CA GLY A 318 15.62 -11.67 -0.45
C GLY A 318 16.98 -11.31 0.16
N GLY A 319 18.01 -12.12 -0.11
CA GLY A 319 19.37 -11.93 0.43
C GLY A 319 19.55 -12.37 1.90
N LYS A 320 18.54 -13.00 2.50
CA LYS A 320 18.59 -13.50 3.87
C LYS A 320 18.63 -15.03 3.94
N VAL A 321 19.26 -15.55 4.99
CA VAL A 321 19.17 -16.96 5.38
C VAL A 321 17.83 -17.17 6.10
N ALA A 322 17.01 -18.08 5.58
CA ALA A 322 15.69 -18.41 6.10
C ALA A 322 15.61 -19.90 6.50
N CYS A 323 14.50 -20.35 7.11
CA CYS A 323 14.32 -21.76 7.44
C CYS A 323 14.45 -22.64 6.18
N ALA A 324 13.84 -22.23 5.07
CA ALA A 324 13.92 -22.95 3.79
C ALA A 324 15.28 -22.86 3.07
N SER A 325 16.25 -22.10 3.61
CA SER A 325 17.63 -22.08 3.10
C SER A 325 18.36 -23.38 3.43
N CYS A 326 18.14 -23.90 4.64
CA CYS A 326 18.76 -25.14 5.13
C CYS A 326 17.83 -26.34 5.06
N HIS A 327 16.53 -26.09 5.20
CA HIS A 327 15.49 -27.10 5.12
C HIS A 327 14.88 -27.14 3.72
N GLU A 328 14.44 -28.32 3.32
CA GLU A 328 13.64 -28.57 2.12
C GLU A 328 12.29 -29.13 2.59
N PRO A 329 11.37 -28.22 2.98
CA PRO A 329 10.15 -28.60 3.68
C PRO A 329 9.27 -29.47 2.80
N HIS A 330 8.71 -30.53 3.39
CA HIS A 330 7.78 -31.48 2.77
C HIS A 330 8.34 -32.40 1.68
N THR A 331 9.56 -32.16 1.17
CA THR A 331 10.12 -32.98 0.08
C THR A 331 11.44 -33.69 0.45
N SER A 332 12.15 -33.23 1.48
CA SER A 332 13.37 -33.92 1.95
C SER A 332 13.07 -35.20 2.72
N ASN A 333 13.91 -36.21 2.51
CA ASN A 333 13.91 -37.49 3.23
C ASN A 333 14.93 -37.54 4.39
N ARG A 334 15.60 -36.42 4.69
CA ARG A 334 16.60 -36.33 5.77
C ARG A 334 15.94 -35.92 7.09
N PRO A 335 16.53 -36.26 8.26
CA PRO A 335 16.05 -35.78 9.54
C PRO A 335 15.86 -34.26 9.55
N TYR A 336 14.77 -33.81 10.19
CA TYR A 336 14.36 -32.40 10.21
C TYR A 336 14.15 -31.78 8.83
N LEU A 337 14.01 -32.58 7.77
CA LEU A 337 13.83 -32.12 6.40
C LEU A 337 15.01 -31.31 5.88
N LEU A 338 16.23 -31.60 6.36
CA LEU A 338 17.42 -30.86 5.94
C LEU A 338 17.76 -31.12 4.47
N ARG A 339 18.37 -30.13 3.80
CA ARG A 339 18.89 -30.28 2.44
C ARG A 339 20.14 -31.17 2.37
N LYS A 340 20.98 -31.14 3.42
CA LYS A 340 22.19 -31.98 3.59
C LYS A 340 22.29 -32.48 5.04
N GLN A 341 23.06 -33.54 5.27
CA GLN A 341 23.17 -34.15 6.61
C GLN A 341 24.39 -33.61 7.37
N GLY A 342 24.22 -33.38 8.68
CA GLY A 342 25.32 -33.09 9.61
C GLY A 342 26.22 -31.94 9.17
N LYS A 343 27.53 -32.12 9.34
CA LYS A 343 28.56 -31.10 9.05
C LYS A 343 28.57 -30.63 7.59
N GLU A 344 28.11 -31.46 6.65
CA GLU A 344 28.10 -31.12 5.23
C GLU A 344 27.16 -29.96 4.92
N LEU A 345 26.09 -29.81 5.72
CA LEU A 345 25.20 -28.66 5.61
C LEU A 345 25.90 -27.38 6.08
N CYS A 346 26.71 -27.42 7.14
CA CYS A 346 27.41 -26.22 7.63
C CYS A 346 28.52 -25.79 6.65
N LEU A 347 29.30 -26.76 6.16
CA LEU A 347 30.43 -26.56 5.24
C LEU A 347 30.00 -26.20 3.80
N SER A 348 28.70 -26.16 3.55
CA SER A 348 28.15 -25.67 2.31
C SER A 348 28.30 -24.16 2.16
N CYS A 349 28.27 -23.43 3.27
CA CYS A 349 28.48 -21.99 3.36
C CYS A 349 29.79 -21.67 4.07
N HIS A 350 30.09 -22.28 5.22
CA HIS A 350 31.29 -21.98 6.00
C HIS A 350 32.53 -22.66 5.43
N LEU A 351 33.64 -21.92 5.34
CA LEU A 351 34.92 -22.52 4.97
C LEU A 351 35.50 -23.32 6.15
N PRO A 352 36.07 -24.52 5.93
CA PRO A 352 36.64 -25.36 6.99
C PRO A 352 37.73 -24.69 7.84
N ARG A 353 38.36 -23.63 7.33
CA ARG A 353 39.37 -22.85 8.09
C ARG A 353 38.76 -21.87 9.10
N TYR A 354 37.43 -21.71 9.08
CA TYR A 354 36.67 -20.76 9.91
C TYR A 354 35.56 -21.45 10.71
N PHE A 355 35.54 -22.78 10.76
CA PHE A 355 34.58 -23.65 11.45
C PHE A 355 35.37 -24.73 12.18
#